data_AF-A0ABD4HQI5-F1
#
_entry.id   AF-A0ABD4HQI5-F1
#
_cell.length_a   1.000
_cell.length_b   1.000
_cell.length_c   1.000
_cell.angle_alpha   90.00
_cell.angle_beta   90.00
_cell.angle_gamma   90.00
#
_symmetry.space_group_name_H-M   'P 1'
#
loop_
_entity.id
_entity.type
_entity.pdbx_description
1 polymer ?
#
loop_
_entity_poly.entity_id
_entity_poly.type
_entity_poly.pdbx_seq_one_letter_code
_entity_poly.pdbx_strand_id
1 'polypeptide(L)'
;MPVIAILIDLITCASYFFQLHSTPSQSLYLLGMILQAFFALILLIIAFTYSGKKFARIQPHLFYRVVSIRYGIILVSTFINGAVLFLYVLNYLGINDVVFSNF
;
A
#
# COMPACT_ATOMS: atom_id res chain seq x y z
N MET A 1 -6.86 -12.42 5.63
CA MET A 1 -5.93 -13.44 5.11
C MET A 1 -4.72 -12.71 4.55
N PRO A 2 -3.50 -12.95 5.05
CA PRO A 2 -2.32 -12.16 4.65
C PRO A 2 -1.95 -12.32 3.17
N VAL A 3 -2.27 -13.47 2.56
CA VAL A 3 -2.00 -13.75 1.13
C VAL A 3 -2.67 -12.71 0.22
N ILE A 4 -3.90 -12.29 0.53
CA ILE A 4 -4.62 -11.29 -0.28
C ILE A 4 -3.90 -9.94 -0.24
N ALA A 5 -3.39 -9.53 0.93
CA ALA A 5 -2.65 -8.29 1.05
C ALA A 5 -1.38 -8.31 0.20
N ILE A 6 -0.63 -9.42 0.24
CA ILE A 6 0.57 -9.61 -0.58
C ILE A 6 0.26 -9.58 -2.08
N LEU A 7 -0.86 -10.19 -2.51
CA LEU A 7 -1.28 -10.14 -3.91
C LEU A 7 -1.62 -8.71 -4.36
N ILE A 8 -2.29 -7.94 -3.50
CA ILE A 8 -2.58 -6.53 -3.76
C ILE A 8 -1.28 -5.73 -3.87
N ASP A 9 -0.31 -5.96 -2.99
CA ASP A 9 1.01 -5.31 -3.06
C ASP A 9 1.73 -5.62 -4.37
N LEU A 10 1.62 -6.86 -4.86
CA LEU A 10 2.21 -7.27 -6.13
C LEU A 10 1.54 -6.57 -7.32
N ILE A 11 0.20 -6.47 -7.31
CA ILE A 11 -0.56 -5.79 -8.37
C ILE A 11 -0.26 -4.29 -8.39
N THR A 12 -0.25 -3.63 -7.24
CA THR A 12 0.03 -2.20 -7.12
C THR A 12 1.47 -1.90 -7.56
N CYS A 13 2.44 -2.71 -7.14
CA CYS A 13 3.82 -2.65 -7.59
C CYS A 13 3.93 -2.83 -9.11
N ALA A 14 3.30 -3.84 -9.69
CA ALA A 14 3.30 -4.08 -11.13
C ALA A 14 2.67 -2.90 -11.90
N SER A 15 1.58 -2.33 -11.38
CA SER A 15 0.91 -1.18 -11.99
C SER A 15 1.77 0.07 -11.98
N TYR A 16 2.57 0.27 -10.93
CA TYR A 16 3.56 1.35 -10.84
C TYR A 16 4.69 1.14 -11.85
N PHE A 17 5.26 -0.07 -11.92
CA PHE A 17 6.31 -0.39 -12.89
C PHE A 17 5.84 -0.23 -14.34
N PHE A 18 4.59 -0.59 -14.63
CA PHE A 18 3.99 -0.39 -15.94
C PHE A 18 3.92 1.11 -16.30
N GLN A 19 3.51 1.97 -15.36
CA GLN A 19 3.47 3.42 -15.58
C GLN A 19 4.85 4.04 -15.74
N LEU A 20 5.84 3.55 -14.99
CA LEU A 20 7.22 4.04 -15.05
C LEU A 20 7.89 3.75 -16.40
N HIS A 21 7.56 2.63 -17.06
CA HIS A 21 8.11 2.26 -18.37
C HIS A 21 7.22 2.66 -19.55
N SER A 22 6.04 3.22 -19.29
CA SER A 22 5.15 3.74 -20.32
C SER A 22 5.45 5.22 -20.59
N THR A 23 5.04 5.72 -21.76
CA THR A 23 5.22 7.13 -22.10
C THR A 23 4.55 8.02 -21.05
N PRO A 24 5.26 9.04 -20.50
CA PRO A 24 4.71 9.95 -19.51
C PRO A 24 3.44 10.61 -20.04
N SER A 25 2.31 10.36 -19.39
CA SER A 25 1.06 11.03 -19.71
C SER A 25 0.23 11.26 -18.46
N GLN A 26 -0.32 12.46 -18.33
CA GLN A 26 -1.08 12.87 -17.16
C GLN A 26 -2.34 11.99 -16.94
N SER A 27 -2.91 11.45 -18.01
CA SER A 27 -4.02 10.49 -17.96
C SER A 27 -3.60 9.14 -17.36
N LEU A 28 -2.40 8.64 -17.67
CA LEU A 28 -1.89 7.40 -17.07
C LEU A 28 -1.59 7.57 -15.58
N TYR A 29 -1.04 8.72 -15.15
CA TYR A 29 -0.81 8.97 -13.72
C TYR A 29 -2.11 9.10 -12.93
N LEU A 30 -3.14 9.72 -13.50
CA LEU A 30 -4.47 9.77 -12.88
C LEU A 30 -5.09 8.36 -12.77
N LEU A 31 -4.98 7.55 -13.81
CA LEU A 31 -5.47 6.16 -13.79
C LEU A 31 -4.72 5.33 -12.73
N GLY A 32 -3.40 5.49 -12.66
CA GLY A 32 -2.56 4.86 -11.65
C GLY A 32 -2.93 5.25 -10.23
N MET A 33 -3.18 6.55 -10.00
CA MET A 33 -3.63 7.06 -8.71
C MET A 33 -4.98 6.47 -8.30
N ILE A 34 -5.95 6.41 -9.22
CA ILE A 34 -7.28 5.84 -8.94
C ILE A 34 -7.15 4.36 -8.58
N LEU A 35 -6.35 3.60 -9.33
CA LEU A 35 -6.09 2.19 -9.07
C LEU A 35 -5.40 2.00 -7.71
N GLN A 36 -4.38 2.80 -7.41
CA GLN A 36 -3.69 2.79 -6.12
C GLN A 36 -4.65 3.10 -4.97
N ALA A 37 -5.55 4.07 -5.16
CA ALA A 37 -6.58 4.45 -4.19
C ALA A 37 -7.56 3.32 -3.91
N PHE A 38 -8.03 2.68 -4.97
CA PHE A 38 -8.91 1.53 -4.87
C PHE A 38 -8.27 0.39 -4.04
N PHE A 39 -7.04 0.02 -4.34
CA PHE A 39 -6.34 -1.05 -3.62
C PHE A 39 -5.95 -0.67 -2.19
N ALA A 40 -5.51 0.56 -1.96
CA ALA A 40 -5.23 1.06 -0.62
C ALA A 40 -6.49 1.04 0.27
N LEU A 41 -7.65 1.40 -0.29
CA LEU A 41 -8.93 1.35 0.42
C LEU A 41 -9.34 -0.10 0.75
N ILE A 42 -9.17 -1.04 -0.19
CA ILE A 42 -9.40 -2.46 0.07
C ILE A 42 -8.50 -2.96 1.22
N LEU A 43 -7.20 -2.64 1.19
CA LEU A 43 -6.27 -3.02 2.26
C LEU A 43 -6.69 -2.43 3.61
N LEU A 44 -7.15 -1.18 3.62
CA LEU A 44 -7.64 -0.50 4.81
C LEU A 44 -8.90 -1.19 5.38
N ILE A 45 -9.86 -1.56 4.53
CA ILE A 45 -11.04 -2.35 4.94
C ILE A 45 -10.62 -3.70 5.51
N ILE A 46 -9.67 -4.39 4.88
CA ILE A 46 -9.15 -5.68 5.36
C ILE A 46 -8.47 -5.52 6.72
N ALA A 47 -7.73 -4.43 6.94
CA ALA A 47 -7.07 -4.13 8.20
C ALA A 47 -8.07 -3.91 9.34
N PHE A 48 -9.17 -3.18 9.09
CA PHE A 48 -10.22 -2.93 10.10
C PHE A 48 -11.11 -4.16 10.35
N THR A 49 -11.49 -4.89 9.29
CA THR A 49 -12.37 -6.07 9.34
C THR A 49 -11.62 -7.35 9.72
N TYR A 50 -10.33 -7.27 10.06
CA TYR A 50 -9.54 -8.46 10.41
C TYR A 50 -10.02 -9.12 11.71
N SER A 51 -10.75 -10.23 11.58
CA SER A 51 -11.29 -11.02 12.71
C SER A 51 -10.31 -12.04 13.30
N GLY A 52 -9.07 -12.13 12.79
CA GLY A 52 -8.06 -13.05 13.30
C GLY A 52 -7.38 -12.56 14.59
N LYS A 53 -6.47 -13.38 15.14
CA LYS A 53 -5.65 -12.98 16.30
C LYS A 53 -4.73 -11.81 15.91
N LYS A 54 -4.99 -10.62 16.45
CA LYS A 54 -4.23 -9.39 16.18
C LYS A 54 -2.86 -9.35 16.88
N PHE A 55 -2.73 -10.06 18.01
CA PHE A 55 -1.51 -10.10 18.81
C PHE A 55 -0.93 -11.51 18.88
N ALA A 56 0.40 -11.60 18.99
CA ALA A 56 1.11 -12.86 19.16
C ALA A 56 0.79 -13.51 20.52
N ARG A 57 0.73 -14.86 20.54
CA ARG A 57 0.48 -15.65 21.76
C ARG A 57 1.70 -15.68 22.68
N ILE A 58 2.90 -15.70 22.10
CA ILE A 58 4.18 -15.65 22.82
C ILE A 58 4.62 -14.19 22.79
N GLN A 59 4.62 -13.55 23.96
CA GLN A 59 5.04 -12.16 24.13
C GLN A 59 6.41 -12.16 24.82
N PRO A 60 7.48 -11.68 24.15
CA PRO A 60 8.83 -11.70 24.72
C PRO A 60 9.03 -10.71 25.88
N HIS A 61 8.13 -9.74 26.08
CA HIS A 61 8.26 -8.72 27.11
C HIS A 61 6.90 -8.26 27.67
N LEU A 62 6.88 -7.90 28.95
CA LEU A 62 5.67 -7.54 29.72
C LEU A 62 4.99 -6.25 29.24
N PHE A 63 5.73 -5.34 28.59
CA PHE A 63 5.29 -3.96 28.32
C PHE A 63 4.94 -3.67 26.86
N TYR A 64 5.16 -4.60 25.92
CA TYR A 64 4.75 -4.43 24.53
C TYR A 64 4.08 -5.69 23.98
N ARG A 65 2.91 -5.48 23.35
CA ARG A 65 2.21 -6.55 22.64
C ARG A 65 2.68 -6.60 21.20
N VAL A 66 3.42 -7.65 20.85
CA VAL A 66 3.83 -7.89 19.46
C VAL A 66 2.61 -8.23 18.63
N VAL A 67 2.46 -7.53 17.51
CA VAL A 67 1.42 -7.79 16.51
C VAL A 67 1.64 -9.18 15.91
N SER A 68 0.58 -9.94 15.66
CA SER A 68 0.73 -11.24 15.00
C SER A 68 1.34 -11.04 13.60
N ILE A 69 2.21 -11.95 13.16
CA ILE A 69 2.87 -11.85 11.84
C ILE A 69 1.83 -11.61 10.72
N ARG A 70 0.70 -12.32 10.79
CA ARG A 70 -0.37 -12.22 9.78
C ARG A 70 -1.03 -10.83 9.75
N TYR A 71 -1.25 -10.22 10.91
CA TYR A 71 -1.84 -8.89 10.99
C TYR A 71 -0.80 -7.80 10.72
N GLY A 72 0.45 -8.01 11.13
CA GLY A 72 1.58 -7.14 10.82
C GLY A 72 1.81 -6.97 9.32
N ILE A 73 1.76 -8.06 8.54
CA ILE A 73 1.83 -7.99 7.08
C ILE A 73 0.74 -7.05 6.53
N ILE A 74 -0.51 -7.24 6.95
CA ILE A 74 -1.63 -6.40 6.48
C ILE A 74 -1.40 -4.93 6.83
N LEU A 75 -0.97 -4.63 8.06
CA LEU A 75 -0.70 -3.25 8.48
C LEU A 75 0.42 -2.60 7.68
N VAL A 76 1.52 -3.32 7.45
CA VAL A 76 2.65 -2.82 6.64
C VAL A 76 2.21 -2.59 5.21
N SER A 77 1.48 -3.53 4.59
CA SER A 77 0.89 -3.36 3.26
C SER A 77 0.00 -2.11 3.19
N THR A 78 -0.91 -1.92 4.15
CA THR A 78 -1.77 -0.73 4.21
C THR A 78 -0.95 0.55 4.33
N PHE A 79 0.07 0.57 5.18
CA PHE A 79 0.88 1.76 5.42
C PHE A 79 1.70 2.14 4.18
N ILE A 80 2.38 1.17 3.56
CA ILE A 80 3.17 1.40 2.34
C ILE A 80 2.27 1.88 1.20
N ASN A 81 1.15 1.19 0.94
CA ASN A 81 0.25 1.59 -0.15
C ASN A 81 -0.39 2.96 0.09
N GLY A 82 -0.69 3.31 1.35
CA GLY A 82 -1.17 4.64 1.73
C GLY A 82 -0.11 5.72 1.52
N ALA A 83 1.15 5.45 1.88
CA ALA A 83 2.26 6.35 1.62
C ALA A 83 2.49 6.56 0.12
N VAL A 84 2.47 5.48 -0.67
CA VAL A 84 2.57 5.56 -2.14
C VAL A 84 1.44 6.39 -2.73
N LEU A 85 0.19 6.15 -2.31
CA LEU A 85 -0.95 6.95 -2.74
C LEU A 85 -0.77 8.44 -2.43
N PHE A 86 -0.29 8.77 -1.22
CA PHE A 86 -0.01 10.15 -0.85
C PHE A 86 1.00 10.79 -1.82
N LEU A 87 2.05 10.07 -2.18
CA LEU A 87 3.04 10.55 -3.13
C LEU A 87 2.45 10.69 -4.56
N TYR A 88 1.55 9.80 -4.99
CA TYR A 88 0.82 9.94 -6.27
C TYR A 88 -0.01 11.24 -6.30
N VAL A 89 -0.68 11.59 -5.19
CA VAL A 89 -1.43 12.85 -5.08
C VAL A 89 -0.49 14.04 -5.20
N LEU A 90 0.65 14.04 -4.52
CA LEU A 90 1.63 15.12 -4.62
C LEU A 90 2.19 15.29 -6.05
N ASN A 91 2.44 14.17 -6.73
CA ASN A 91 2.91 14.17 -8.11
C ASN A 91 1.86 14.78 -9.05
N TYR A 92 0.61 14.36 -8.93
CA TYR A 92 -0.46 14.87 -9.78
C TYR A 92 -0.77 16.36 -9.55
N LEU A 93 -0.61 16.84 -8.31
CA LEU A 93 -0.75 18.26 -7.98
C LEU A 93 0.46 19.10 -8.44
N GLY A 94 1.52 18.47 -8.97
CA GLY A 94 2.76 19.15 -9.38
C GLY A 94 3.58 19.68 -8.20
N ILE A 95 3.32 19.21 -6.98
CA ILE A 95 4.02 19.65 -5.76
C ILE A 95 5.35 18.91 -5.61
N ASN A 96 5.35 17.60 -5.91
CA ASN A 96 6.54 16.76 -5.75
C ASN A 96 6.52 15.59 -6.73
N ASP A 97 7.61 15.40 -7.48
CA ASP A 97 7.71 14.40 -8.53
C ASP A 97 8.42 13.10 -8.11
N VAL A 98 8.72 12.88 -6.82
CA VAL A 98 9.52 11.72 -6.33
C VAL A 98 9.01 10.36 -6.81
N VAL A 99 7.71 10.20 -7.06
CA VAL A 99 7.13 8.94 -7.58
C VAL A 99 7.47 8.71 -9.05
N PHE A 100 7.49 9.78 -9.83
CA PHE A 100 7.75 9.76 -11.27
C PHE A 100 8.76 10.87 -11.57
N SER A 101 9.94 10.76 -10.98
CA SER A 101 11.01 11.72 -11.26
C SER A 101 11.51 11.45 -12.68
N ASN A 102 11.54 12.48 -13.53
CA ASN A 102 12.08 12.36 -14.88
C ASN A 102 13.52 11.83 -14.79
N PHE A 103 13.76 10.59 -15.23
CA PHE A 103 15.10 10.09 -15.53
C PHE A 103 15.40 10.30 -17.02
#